data_AF-A0A918UMQ4-F1
#
_entry.id   AF-A0A918UMQ4-F1
#
_cell.length_a   1.000
_cell.length_b   1.000
_cell.length_c   1.000
_cell.angle_alpha   90.00
_cell.angle_beta   90.00
_cell.angle_gamma   90.00
#
_symmetry.space_group_name_H-M   'P 1'
#
loop_
_entity.id
_entity.type
_entity.pdbx_description
1 polymer ?
#
loop_
_entity_poly.entity_id
_entity_poly.type
_entity_poly.pdbx_seq_one_letter_code
_entity_poly.pdbx_strand_id
1 'polypeptide(L)'
;MATEAAPTTLTEGEKTFVEKVAQYYFENDGMPHERGRVVGYMMICEPAVQTADDIARTLAVPRAAIDRIVDQLTPENDPVSVFERNGALDENYTIRLRENSWAPKVRGIFSEFPDFHQIAAKGLAELKADGASEERLRRLVNMERFLGFVSAEMPAILERYEKRKAGDGN
;
A
#
# COMPACT_ATOMS: atom_id res chain seq x y z
N MET A 1 29.21 -24.05 -3.96
CA MET A 1 28.94 -23.29 -5.20
C MET A 1 28.87 -21.84 -4.80
N ALA A 2 29.70 -20.99 -5.41
CA ALA A 2 29.82 -19.58 -5.02
C ALA A 2 28.57 -18.83 -5.48
N THR A 3 27.82 -18.27 -4.54
CA THR A 3 26.77 -17.28 -4.81
C THR A 3 27.45 -16.05 -5.40
N GLU A 4 27.29 -15.84 -6.70
CA GLU A 4 27.71 -14.63 -7.39
C GLU A 4 26.97 -13.45 -6.74
N ALA A 5 27.71 -12.59 -6.05
CA ALA A 5 27.14 -11.44 -5.36
C ALA A 5 26.47 -10.53 -6.40
N ALA A 6 25.15 -10.33 -6.25
CA ALA A 6 24.38 -9.41 -7.08
C ALA A 6 25.10 -8.04 -7.14
N PRO A 7 25.08 -7.35 -8.28
CA PRO A 7 25.76 -6.07 -8.44
C PRO A 7 25.30 -5.10 -7.34
N THR A 8 26.23 -4.69 -6.47
CA THR A 8 25.98 -3.82 -5.30
C THR A 8 25.52 -2.40 -5.69
N THR A 9 25.39 -2.10 -6.98
CA THR A 9 25.09 -0.76 -7.49
C THR A 9 24.02 -0.82 -8.57
N LEU A 10 22.94 -0.07 -8.34
CA LEU A 10 21.89 0.15 -9.33
C LEU A 10 22.46 0.76 -10.62
N THR A 11 21.97 0.29 -11.76
CA THR A 11 22.15 0.93 -13.07
C THR A 11 21.55 2.33 -13.08
N GLU A 12 21.93 3.17 -14.05
CA GLU A 12 21.36 4.52 -14.17
C GLU A 12 19.84 4.50 -14.39
N GLY A 13 19.33 3.51 -15.14
CA GLY A 13 17.91 3.32 -15.38
C GLY A 13 17.14 3.00 -14.09
N GLU A 14 17.67 2.07 -13.30
CA GLU A 14 17.08 1.69 -12.00
C GLU A 14 17.13 2.85 -11.00
N LYS A 15 18.26 3.57 -10.90
CA LYS A 15 18.36 4.77 -10.06
C LYS A 15 17.31 5.81 -10.43
N THR A 16 17.16 6.07 -11.73
CA THR A 16 16.17 7.02 -12.25
C THR A 16 14.74 6.59 -11.90
N PHE A 17 14.45 5.29 -12.04
CA PHE A 17 13.14 4.75 -11.66
C PHE A 17 12.88 4.90 -10.16
N VAL A 18 13.83 4.49 -9.31
CA VAL A 18 13.74 4.59 -7.84
C VAL A 18 13.52 6.03 -7.39
N GLU A 19 14.23 7.00 -7.99
CA GLU A 19 14.05 8.41 -7.65
C GLU A 19 12.69 8.95 -8.10
N LYS A 20 12.19 8.55 -9.28
CA LYS A 20 10.86 8.94 -9.75
C LYS A 20 9.75 8.41 -8.84
N VAL A 21 9.90 7.18 -8.33
CA VAL A 21 8.96 6.62 -7.35
C VAL A 21 9.02 7.43 -6.06
N ALA A 22 10.22 7.79 -5.58
CA ALA A 22 10.38 8.61 -4.40
C ALA A 22 9.72 9.99 -4.54
N GLN A 23 9.94 10.65 -5.69
CA GLN A 23 9.33 11.95 -6.00
C GLN A 23 7.79 11.85 -6.03
N TYR A 24 7.25 10.84 -6.71
CA TYR A 24 5.80 10.62 -6.80
C TYR A 24 5.14 10.48 -5.43
N TYR A 25 5.73 9.67 -4.54
CA TYR A 25 5.19 9.48 -3.19
C TYR A 25 5.36 10.70 -2.29
N PHE A 26 6.41 11.49 -2.50
CA PHE A 26 6.60 12.73 -1.76
C PHE A 26 5.54 13.78 -2.16
N GLU A 27 5.30 13.96 -3.46
CA GLU A 27 4.35 14.96 -3.97
C GLU A 27 2.90 14.64 -3.59
N ASN A 28 2.51 13.37 -3.63
CA ASN A 28 1.11 12.96 -3.43
C ASN A 28 0.77 12.67 -1.97
N ASP A 29 1.69 12.03 -1.24
CA ASP A 29 1.41 11.47 0.09
C ASP A 29 2.24 12.14 1.20
N GLY A 30 3.11 13.11 0.85
CA GLY A 30 4.05 13.73 1.78
C GLY A 30 5.10 12.75 2.31
N MET A 31 5.27 11.59 1.65
CA MET A 31 6.14 10.52 2.11
C MET A 31 7.61 10.92 1.97
N PRO A 32 8.47 10.68 2.99
CA PRO A 32 9.89 10.96 2.88
C PRO A 32 10.54 10.24 1.69
N HIS A 33 11.43 10.92 0.95
CA HIS A 33 12.11 10.34 -0.22
C HIS A 33 12.82 9.02 0.09
N GLU A 34 13.46 8.88 1.25
CA GLU A 34 14.14 7.62 1.62
C GLU A 34 13.18 6.44 1.66
N ARG A 35 11.97 6.64 2.19
CA ARG A 35 10.93 5.59 2.20
C ARG A 35 10.48 5.26 0.78
N GLY A 36 10.25 6.28 -0.04
CA GLY A 36 9.91 6.11 -1.45
C GLY A 36 11.00 5.40 -2.26
N ARG A 37 12.28 5.62 -1.95
CA ARG A 37 13.40 4.91 -2.58
C ARG A 37 13.42 3.43 -2.23
N VAL A 38 13.15 3.07 -0.96
CA VAL A 38 13.02 1.66 -0.56
C VAL A 38 11.86 1.01 -1.31
N VAL A 39 10.70 1.66 -1.39
CA VAL A 39 9.55 1.16 -2.16
C VAL A 39 9.93 0.95 -3.63
N GLY A 40 10.52 1.97 -4.27
CA GLY A 40 10.93 1.91 -5.67
C GLY A 40 11.95 0.80 -5.94
N TYR A 41 12.93 0.60 -5.04
CA TYR A 41 13.91 -0.47 -5.18
C TYR A 41 13.27 -1.85 -5.07
N MET A 42 12.39 -2.05 -4.09
CA MET A 42 11.72 -3.34 -3.90
C MET A 42 10.76 -3.72 -5.05
N MET A 43 10.40 -2.77 -5.92
CA MET A 43 9.62 -3.05 -7.13
C MET A 43 10.45 -3.66 -8.26
N ILE A 44 11.77 -3.52 -8.23
CA ILE A 44 12.69 -3.89 -9.33
C ILE A 44 13.83 -4.79 -8.88
N CYS A 45 14.01 -5.01 -7.58
CA CYS A 45 15.17 -5.72 -7.05
C CYS A 45 15.20 -7.18 -7.51
N GLU A 46 16.39 -7.64 -7.86
CA GLU A 46 16.68 -9.05 -8.11
C GLU A 46 17.77 -9.53 -7.14
N PRO A 47 17.54 -10.59 -6.35
CA PRO A 47 16.30 -11.38 -6.23
C PRO A 47 15.15 -10.60 -5.55
N ALA A 48 13.89 -11.01 -5.76
CA ALA A 48 12.71 -10.33 -5.20
C ALA A 48 12.65 -10.31 -3.66
N VAL A 49 13.35 -11.26 -3.01
CA VAL A 49 13.54 -11.29 -1.56
C VAL A 49 14.88 -10.64 -1.25
N GLN A 50 14.86 -9.57 -0.47
CA GLN A 50 16.05 -8.81 -0.08
C GLN A 50 16.25 -8.88 1.43
N THR A 51 17.50 -8.96 1.89
CA THR A 51 17.80 -8.74 3.32
C THR A 51 17.90 -7.24 3.59
N ALA A 52 17.63 -6.81 4.81
CA ALA A 52 17.74 -5.39 5.13
C ALA A 52 19.19 -4.86 5.06
N ASP A 53 20.21 -5.72 5.22
CA ASP A 53 21.60 -5.35 4.96
C ASP A 53 21.88 -5.14 3.46
N ASP A 54 21.26 -5.94 2.59
CA ASP A 54 21.42 -5.77 1.14
C ASP A 54 20.78 -4.47 0.66
N ILE A 55 19.61 -4.12 1.20
CA ILE A 55 18.92 -2.85 0.93
C ILE A 55 19.77 -1.68 1.42
N ALA A 56 20.27 -1.74 2.65
CA ALA A 56 21.12 -0.71 3.23
C ALA A 56 22.37 -0.45 2.36
N ARG A 57 23.03 -1.53 1.90
CA ARG A 57 24.19 -1.42 1.01
C ARG A 57 23.83 -0.87 -0.37
N THR A 58 22.77 -1.38 -0.99
CA THR A 58 22.38 -1.02 -2.37
C THR A 58 21.92 0.44 -2.47
N LEU A 59 21.19 0.91 -1.47
CA LEU A 59 20.68 2.29 -1.42
C LEU A 59 21.64 3.26 -0.72
N ALA A 60 22.75 2.77 -0.16
CA ALA A 60 23.70 3.53 0.66
C ALA A 60 23.01 4.29 1.82
N VAL A 61 22.05 3.62 2.46
CA VAL A 61 21.25 4.16 3.58
C VAL A 61 21.64 3.43 4.86
N PRO A 62 21.75 4.11 6.02
CA PRO A 62 22.06 3.44 7.29
C PRO A 62 21.03 2.36 7.64
N ARG A 63 21.51 1.22 8.18
CA ARG A 63 20.66 0.08 8.57
C ARG A 63 19.48 0.50 9.47
N ALA A 64 19.75 1.32 10.48
CA ALA A 64 18.70 1.82 11.39
C ALA A 64 17.60 2.64 10.68
N ALA A 65 17.89 3.28 9.55
CA ALA A 65 16.87 3.95 8.74
C ALA A 65 16.05 2.96 7.93
N ILE A 66 16.67 1.90 7.39
CA ILE A 66 15.96 0.78 6.75
C ILE A 66 14.99 0.14 7.74
N ASP A 67 15.41 -0.14 8.98
CA ASP A 67 14.55 -0.76 9.99
C ASP A 67 13.30 0.06 10.28
N ARG A 68 13.45 1.39 10.45
CA ARG A 68 12.30 2.29 10.63
C ARG A 68 11.38 2.35 9.41
N ILE A 69 11.94 2.34 8.22
CA ILE A 69 11.17 2.36 6.97
C ILE A 69 10.39 1.06 6.81
N VAL A 70 11.05 -0.09 7.03
CA VAL A 70 10.43 -1.40 6.90
C VAL A 70 9.33 -1.61 7.94
N ASP A 71 9.55 -1.20 9.19
CA ASP A 71 8.52 -1.25 10.23
C ASP A 71 7.22 -0.54 9.79
N GLN A 72 7.35 0.63 9.15
CA GLN A 72 6.22 1.38 8.59
C GLN A 72 5.61 0.74 7.34
N LEU A 73 6.37 -0.05 6.57
CA LEU A 73 5.91 -0.74 5.36
C LEU A 73 5.29 -2.11 5.67
N THR A 74 5.62 -2.72 6.81
CA THR A 74 5.10 -4.01 7.25
C THR A 74 4.46 -3.91 8.65
N PRO A 75 3.33 -3.21 8.80
CA PRO A 75 2.64 -3.14 10.08
C PRO A 75 2.21 -4.55 10.52
N GLU A 76 2.49 -4.93 11.77
CA GLU A 76 2.24 -6.29 12.31
C GLU A 76 0.77 -6.73 12.23
N ASN A 77 -0.17 -5.79 12.09
CA ASN A 77 -1.61 -6.01 12.03
C ASN A 77 -2.23 -5.71 10.66
N ASP A 78 -1.45 -5.58 9.58
CA ASP A 78 -1.97 -5.35 8.22
C ASP A 78 -1.85 -6.62 7.35
N PRO A 79 -2.86 -7.53 7.36
CA PRO A 79 -2.83 -8.76 6.57
C PRO A 79 -2.87 -8.51 5.06
N VAL A 80 -3.17 -7.28 4.63
CA VAL A 80 -3.19 -6.88 3.23
C VAL A 80 -2.00 -6.01 2.85
N SER A 81 -0.98 -5.90 3.72
CA SER A 81 0.23 -5.13 3.41
C SER A 81 0.86 -5.60 2.10
N VAL A 82 1.27 -4.62 1.29
CA VAL A 82 1.92 -4.83 0.00
C VAL A 82 3.32 -5.44 0.18
N PHE A 83 3.92 -5.25 1.36
CA PHE A 83 5.20 -5.82 1.74
C PHE A 83 5.04 -6.94 2.75
N GLU A 84 5.94 -7.92 2.67
CA GLU A 84 6.08 -8.98 3.65
C GLU A 84 7.48 -8.95 4.25
N ARG A 85 7.55 -8.98 5.59
CA ARG A 85 8.79 -9.14 6.34
C ARG A 85 8.82 -10.51 7.02
N ASN A 86 9.95 -11.20 6.96
CA ASN A 86 10.21 -12.40 7.76
C ASN A 86 11.46 -12.17 8.64
N GLY A 87 11.28 -12.30 9.95
CA GLY A 87 12.32 -12.05 10.97
C GLY A 87 12.06 -10.78 11.79
N ALA A 88 12.72 -10.69 12.95
CA ALA A 88 12.60 -9.53 13.85
C ALA A 88 13.49 -8.36 13.37
N LEU A 89 13.15 -7.11 13.74
CA LEU A 89 13.88 -5.92 13.25
C LEU A 89 15.33 -5.85 13.76
N ASP A 90 15.62 -6.48 14.89
CA ASP A 90 16.95 -6.61 15.49
C ASP A 90 17.80 -7.71 14.83
N GLU A 91 17.23 -8.50 13.92
CA GLU A 91 17.91 -9.51 13.11
C GLU A 91 18.15 -9.00 11.68
N ASN A 92 18.94 -9.71 10.88
CA ASN A 92 18.99 -9.47 9.44
C ASN A 92 17.78 -10.10 8.73
N TYR A 93 16.60 -9.53 8.97
CA TYR A 93 15.33 -9.98 8.38
C TYR A 93 15.32 -9.83 6.86
N THR A 94 14.36 -10.52 6.25
CA THR A 94 14.08 -10.42 4.81
C THR A 94 12.79 -9.64 4.57
N ILE A 95 12.75 -8.91 3.46
CA ILE A 95 11.58 -8.21 2.96
C ILE A 95 11.37 -8.54 1.49
N ARG A 96 10.11 -8.62 1.07
CA ARG A 96 9.73 -8.73 -0.35
C ARG A 96 8.46 -7.93 -0.64
N LEU A 97 8.35 -7.46 -1.88
CA LEU A 97 7.07 -6.99 -2.42
C LEU A 97 6.20 -8.21 -2.75
N ARG A 98 4.96 -8.25 -2.24
CA ARG A 98 4.02 -9.33 -2.56
C ARG A 98 3.47 -9.12 -3.98
N GLU A 99 3.71 -10.07 -4.89
CA GLU A 99 3.27 -10.02 -6.29
C GLU A 99 1.75 -9.85 -6.47
N ASN A 100 0.95 -10.38 -5.53
CA ASN A 100 -0.51 -10.45 -5.64
C ASN A 100 -1.25 -9.65 -4.55
N SER A 101 -0.61 -8.65 -3.94
CA SER A 101 -1.17 -7.93 -2.79
C SER A 101 -2.10 -6.77 -3.14
N TRP A 102 -2.07 -6.27 -4.38
CA TRP A 102 -2.82 -5.07 -4.75
C TRP A 102 -4.34 -5.26 -4.67
N ALA A 103 -4.89 -6.35 -5.22
CA ALA A 103 -6.33 -6.62 -5.15
C ALA A 103 -6.82 -6.86 -3.71
N PRO A 104 -6.12 -7.66 -2.87
CA PRO A 104 -6.40 -7.72 -1.43
C PRO A 104 -6.29 -6.38 -0.70
N LYS A 105 -5.28 -5.55 -1.01
CA LYS A 105 -5.11 -4.22 -0.40
C LYS A 105 -6.27 -3.29 -0.74
N VAL A 106 -6.63 -3.22 -2.02
CA VAL A 106 -7.81 -2.46 -2.49
C VAL A 106 -9.06 -2.97 -1.78
N ARG A 107 -9.25 -4.30 -1.69
CA ARG A 107 -10.39 -4.89 -0.97
C ARG A 107 -10.43 -4.48 0.50
N GLY A 108 -9.29 -4.51 1.20
CA GLY A 108 -9.19 -4.10 2.60
C GLY A 108 -9.50 -2.62 2.82
N ILE A 109 -9.06 -1.73 1.91
CA ILE A 109 -9.40 -0.30 1.97
C ILE A 109 -10.92 -0.09 1.88
N PHE A 110 -11.59 -0.83 1.00
CA PHE A 110 -13.03 -0.67 0.78
C PHE A 110 -13.92 -1.53 1.69
N SER A 111 -13.36 -2.45 2.49
CA SER A 111 -14.18 -3.33 3.34
C SER A 111 -14.86 -2.60 4.49
N GLU A 112 -14.35 -1.43 4.89
CA GLU A 112 -14.93 -0.60 5.97
C GLU A 112 -16.07 0.32 5.47
N PHE A 113 -16.16 0.53 4.15
CA PHE A 113 -17.10 1.49 3.56
C PHE A 113 -18.57 1.10 3.77
N PRO A 114 -18.98 -0.18 3.69
CA PRO A 114 -20.35 -0.59 3.97
C PRO A 114 -20.79 -0.27 5.40
N ASP A 115 -19.92 -0.51 6.38
CA ASP A 115 -20.23 -0.26 7.79
C ASP A 115 -20.30 1.25 8.06
N PHE A 116 -19.35 2.02 7.52
CA PHE A 116 -19.36 3.47 7.67
C PHE A 116 -20.54 4.12 6.93
N HIS A 117 -20.95 3.57 5.78
CA HIS A 117 -22.17 3.96 5.08
C HIS A 117 -23.41 3.78 5.97
N GLN A 118 -23.55 2.65 6.67
CA GLN A 118 -24.68 2.42 7.59
C GLN A 118 -24.71 3.43 8.74
N ILE A 119 -23.54 3.74 9.32
CA ILE A 119 -23.41 4.76 10.37
C ILE A 119 -23.84 6.13 9.83
N ALA A 120 -23.35 6.52 8.65
CA ALA A 120 -23.69 7.79 8.02
C ALA A 120 -25.19 7.89 7.68
N ALA A 121 -25.78 6.83 7.15
CA ALA A 121 -27.21 6.76 6.82
C ALA A 121 -28.09 6.89 8.07
N LYS A 122 -27.73 6.21 9.16
CA LYS A 122 -28.44 6.31 10.44
C LYS A 122 -28.32 7.72 11.04
N GLY A 123 -27.11 8.27 11.12
CA GLY A 123 -26.89 9.62 11.62
C GLY A 123 -27.62 10.68 10.78
N LEU A 124 -27.71 10.49 9.47
CA LEU A 124 -28.48 11.36 8.58
C LEU A 124 -29.97 11.32 8.90
N ALA A 125 -30.54 10.15 9.19
CA ALA A 125 -31.94 10.00 9.57
C ALA A 125 -32.25 10.68 10.91
N GLU A 126 -31.38 10.49 11.92
CA GLU A 126 -31.51 11.12 13.24
C GLU A 126 -31.41 12.65 13.15
N LEU A 127 -30.41 13.17 12.44
CA LEU A 127 -30.24 14.62 12.28
C LEU A 127 -31.38 15.27 11.50
N LYS A 128 -31.99 14.55 10.55
CA LYS A 128 -33.20 15.01 9.87
C LYS A 128 -34.39 15.10 10.84
N ALA A 129 -34.55 14.10 11.71
CA ALA A 129 -35.62 14.09 12.72
C ALA A 129 -35.46 15.24 13.73
N ASP A 130 -34.22 15.58 14.09
CA ASP A 130 -33.89 16.69 14.99
C ASP A 130 -33.99 18.08 14.35
N GLY A 131 -34.36 18.17 13.06
CA GLY A 131 -34.51 19.44 12.36
C GLY A 131 -33.18 20.14 12.04
N ALA A 132 -32.10 19.39 11.83
CA ALA A 132 -30.81 19.96 11.45
C ALA A 132 -30.90 20.74 10.12
N SER A 133 -30.07 21.78 9.98
CA SER A 133 -30.06 22.64 8.79
C SER A 133 -29.71 21.88 7.51
N GLU A 134 -30.27 22.32 6.38
CA GLU A 134 -30.00 21.71 5.07
C GLU A 134 -28.51 21.75 4.70
N GLU A 135 -27.78 22.80 5.07
CA GLU A 135 -26.35 22.91 4.79
C GLU A 135 -25.55 21.79 5.48
N ARG A 136 -25.89 21.48 6.74
CA ARG A 136 -25.26 20.41 7.51
C ARG A 136 -25.60 19.04 6.91
N LEU A 137 -26.86 18.83 6.56
CA LEU A 137 -27.32 17.57 5.95
C LEU A 137 -26.68 17.33 4.58
N ARG A 138 -26.46 18.37 3.78
CA ARG A 138 -25.94 18.26 2.41
C ARG A 138 -24.57 17.60 2.34
N ARG A 139 -23.65 17.97 3.24
CA ARG A 139 -22.30 17.38 3.28
C ARG A 139 -22.35 15.89 3.64
N LEU A 140 -23.22 15.54 4.59
CA LEU A 140 -23.43 14.15 5.03
C LEU A 140 -24.11 13.30 3.94
N VAL A 141 -25.14 13.83 3.26
CA VAL A 141 -25.81 13.18 2.12
C VAL A 141 -24.80 12.91 0.99
N ASN A 142 -23.94 13.87 0.67
CA ASN A 142 -22.96 13.70 -0.40
C ASN A 142 -21.97 12.57 -0.07
N MET A 143 -21.47 12.53 1.17
CA MET A 143 -20.55 11.49 1.63
C MET A 143 -21.24 10.11 1.69
N GLU A 144 -22.42 10.04 2.30
CA GLU A 144 -23.21 8.79 2.42
C GLU A 144 -23.52 8.21 1.04
N ARG A 145 -24.03 9.03 0.11
CA ARG A 145 -24.31 8.58 -1.27
C ARG A 145 -23.07 7.99 -1.95
N PHE A 146 -21.91 8.64 -1.79
CA PHE A 146 -20.67 8.16 -2.37
C PHE A 146 -20.24 6.82 -1.77
N LEU A 147 -20.26 6.70 -0.44
CA LEU A 147 -19.94 5.45 0.26
C LEU A 147 -20.87 4.32 -0.16
N GLY A 148 -22.17 4.59 -0.32
CA GLY A 148 -23.16 3.63 -0.79
C GLY A 148 -22.88 3.14 -2.21
N PHE A 149 -22.58 4.05 -3.14
CA PHE A 149 -22.22 3.70 -4.52
C PHE A 149 -20.95 2.85 -4.58
N VAL A 150 -19.88 3.28 -3.93
CA VAL A 150 -18.60 2.56 -3.93
C VAL A 150 -18.74 1.18 -3.30
N SER A 151 -19.45 1.07 -2.17
CA SER A 151 -19.70 -0.21 -1.50
C SER A 151 -20.42 -1.22 -2.39
N ALA A 152 -21.32 -0.76 -3.27
CA ALA A 152 -22.05 -1.61 -4.20
C ALA A 152 -21.18 -2.04 -5.41
N GLU A 153 -20.35 -1.14 -5.94
CA GLU A 153 -19.60 -1.38 -7.19
C GLU A 153 -18.27 -2.12 -6.97
N MET A 154 -17.58 -1.87 -5.86
CA MET A 154 -16.23 -2.40 -5.61
C MET A 154 -16.14 -3.94 -5.65
N PRO A 155 -17.08 -4.71 -5.07
CA PRO A 155 -17.05 -6.17 -5.18
C PRO A 155 -17.06 -6.66 -6.64
N ALA A 156 -17.89 -6.07 -7.49
CA ALA A 156 -18.01 -6.45 -8.89
C ALA A 156 -16.76 -6.06 -9.70
N ILE A 157 -16.14 -4.91 -9.40
CA ILE A 157 -14.87 -4.50 -10.01
C ILE A 157 -13.77 -5.51 -9.70
N LEU A 158 -13.62 -5.90 -8.43
CA LEU A 158 -12.61 -6.86 -8.00
C LEU A 158 -12.85 -8.25 -8.59
N GLU A 159 -14.10 -8.72 -8.64
CA GLU A 159 -14.44 -10.00 -9.25
C GLU A 159 -14.07 -10.04 -10.75
N ARG A 160 -14.34 -8.97 -11.49
CA ARG A 160 -13.97 -8.87 -12.91
C ARG A 160 -12.45 -8.88 -13.11
N TYR A 161 -11.69 -8.23 -12.23
CA TYR A 161 -10.23 -8.24 -12.29
C TYR A 161 -9.67 -9.65 -12.07
N GLU A 162 -10.14 -10.35 -11.03
CA GLU A 162 -9.71 -11.73 -10.74
C GLU A 162 -10.06 -12.69 -11.88
N LYS A 163 -11.24 -12.57 -12.49
CA LYS A 163 -11.63 -13.38 -13.66
C LYS A 163 -10.72 -13.17 -14.87
N ARG A 164 -10.30 -11.93 -15.15
CA ARG A 164 -9.37 -11.64 -16.26
C ARG A 164 -7.98 -12.21 -15.98
N LYS A 165 -7.46 -11.99 -14.76
CA LYS A 165 -6.18 -12.55 -14.33
C LYS A 165 -6.13 -14.08 -14.45
N ALA A 166 -7.21 -14.77 -14.07
CA ALA A 166 -7.30 -16.22 -14.22
C ALA A 166 -7.39 -16.68 -15.69
N GLY A 167 -7.92 -15.85 -16.59
CA GLY A 167 -8.01 -16.13 -18.03
C GLY A 167 -6.71 -15.86 -18.80
N ASP A 168 -5.89 -14.92 -18.35
CA ASP A 168 -4.59 -14.57 -18.97
C ASP A 168 -3.44 -15.48 -18.50
N GLY A 169 -3.71 -16.43 -17.59
CA GLY A 169 -2.75 -17.37 -17.02
C GLY A 169 -2.71 -18.76 -17.69
N ASN A 170 -3.27 -18.92 -18.89
CA ASN A 170 -3.21 -20.15 -19.69
C ASN A 170 -2.44 -19.97 -21.00
#